data_AF-A0A7S4GPX7-F1
#
_entry.id   AF-A0A7S4GPX7-F1
#
_cell.length_a   1.000
_cell.length_b   1.000
_cell.length_c   1.000
_cell.angle_alpha   90.00
_cell.angle_beta   90.00
_cell.angle_gamma   90.00
#
_symmetry.space_group_name_H-M   'P 1'
#
loop_
_entity.id
_entity.type
_entity.pdbx_description
1 polymer ?
#
loop_
_entity_poly.entity_id
_entity_poly.type
_entity_poly.pdbx_seq_one_letter_code
_entity_poly.pdbx_strand_id
1 'polypeptide(L)'
;VWRTDAAGTEMVLNGTIHASEPYYIYENFHGDRLKKWQFGFSCVVVGYEQQFFSKRSGYVTVSDGDSCEGQLAACISQAGAQATAIDSVHDLNVQAAEAALKVGFLSEANYQSVHTMLSANIQPEFFSDTTELYDAVQSGAVRAGLISGQPNATLFRAFASELISPRAFQVAPGDVAKDLVRALDAAVVRTHNTGELRQAEANNPPFRVVEVHTCRSSDPEKVPFPDASTATGLLADVLATRKLKVLSFGAPDDLPDWHQDGNYQVTPPTGFWPEYMRAIETHLATAYREEGKDDITIERVWRTDAAGTEMVLNGTIHASEPYYIYENFHGDRLKKWQFGFSCVVVGYEQQFFSKRSGYVTVSDGDSCEGQLAACISQAGAQATAIDSVHDLNVQAAEAALKVGFLSEANYQSVHTMLSANIQPEFFSDTTELYDAVQSGAVRAGLISGQPNATLFRAFASELISPRAFQVAPGDVAKDLVRALDAAVVRTHNTGELRQAEANNPPFRVVEVHTCRSSDPEKVPFPDASTATGLLADVLATRKLKVLSFGAPDDLPDWHQDGNYQVTPPTGFWPEYMRAIETHLATAYREEGKDDITIERVWRTDAA
;
A
#
# COMPACT_ATOMS: atom_id res chain seq x y z
N VAL A 1 12.36 2.72 12.28
CA VAL A 1 12.27 3.95 11.45
C VAL A 1 13.67 4.50 11.28
N TRP A 2 14.31 4.16 10.17
CA TRP A 2 15.73 4.44 9.95
C TRP A 2 15.90 5.86 9.38
N ARG A 3 16.60 6.73 10.10
CA ARG A 3 16.98 8.06 9.60
C ARG A 3 18.09 7.85 8.56
N THR A 4 17.98 8.51 7.42
CA THR A 4 19.06 8.57 6.44
C THR A 4 20.08 9.60 6.89
N ASP A 5 21.37 9.28 6.75
CA ASP A 5 22.47 10.20 6.97
C ASP A 5 22.34 11.41 6.02
N ALA A 6 22.47 12.64 6.53
CA ALA A 6 22.38 13.82 5.66
C ALA A 6 23.49 13.79 4.59
N ALA A 7 24.68 13.32 4.96
CA ALA A 7 25.85 13.24 4.08
C ALA A 7 25.68 12.19 2.95
N GLY A 8 25.33 10.95 3.25
CA GLY A 8 25.10 9.92 2.24
C GLY A 8 23.89 10.21 1.37
N THR A 9 22.84 10.80 1.94
CA THR A 9 21.69 11.30 1.16
C THR A 9 22.11 12.38 0.16
N GLU A 10 22.98 13.30 0.57
CA GLU A 10 23.59 14.31 -0.33
C GLU A 10 24.47 13.67 -1.40
N MET A 11 25.20 12.58 -1.07
CA MET A 11 25.97 11.81 -2.05
C MET A 11 25.08 11.14 -3.10
N VAL A 12 23.86 10.74 -2.75
CA VAL A 12 22.86 10.27 -3.73
C VAL A 12 22.34 11.44 -4.56
N LEU A 13 22.04 12.60 -3.96
CA LEU A 13 21.55 13.79 -4.68
C LEU A 13 22.51 14.29 -5.75
N ASN A 14 23.80 14.32 -5.42
CA ASN A 14 24.83 14.80 -6.34
C ASN A 14 25.35 13.71 -7.30
N GLY A 15 24.86 12.48 -7.20
CA GLY A 15 25.22 11.36 -8.06
C GLY A 15 26.56 10.68 -7.75
N THR A 16 27.21 11.01 -6.64
CA THR A 16 28.42 10.29 -6.17
C THR A 16 28.11 8.83 -5.83
N ILE A 17 26.92 8.58 -5.30
CA ILE A 17 26.32 7.26 -5.12
C ILE A 17 25.15 7.16 -6.10
N HIS A 18 25.04 6.03 -6.80
CA HIS A 18 24.07 5.87 -7.88
C HIS A 18 22.64 5.78 -7.35
N ALA A 19 22.44 5.04 -6.26
CA ALA A 19 21.12 4.85 -5.64
C ALA A 19 21.22 4.63 -4.13
N SER A 20 20.11 4.75 -3.41
CA SER A 20 19.97 4.19 -2.05
C SER A 20 19.40 2.77 -2.09
N GLU A 21 19.64 1.97 -1.06
CA GLU A 21 18.90 0.72 -0.90
C GLU A 21 17.40 0.98 -0.75
N PRO A 22 16.54 0.07 -1.23
CA PRO A 22 15.10 0.29 -1.23
C PRO A 22 14.48 0.30 0.17
N TYR A 23 15.15 -0.27 1.18
CA TYR A 23 14.63 -0.26 2.56
C TYR A 23 14.56 1.15 3.19
N TYR A 24 15.17 2.18 2.57
CA TYR A 24 15.00 3.55 3.02
C TYR A 24 13.58 4.05 2.76
N ILE A 25 13.01 4.72 3.77
CA ILE A 25 11.62 5.21 3.73
C ILE A 25 11.47 6.28 2.64
N TYR A 26 10.48 6.06 1.76
CA TYR A 26 10.12 6.96 0.65
C TYR A 26 9.59 8.33 1.15
N GLU A 27 8.80 8.31 2.21
CA GLU A 27 7.98 9.45 2.68
C GLU A 27 8.71 10.48 3.54
N ASN A 28 9.98 10.24 3.85
CA ASN A 28 10.65 11.03 4.87
C ASN A 28 11.17 12.37 4.31
N PHE A 29 11.69 13.20 5.21
CA PHE A 29 12.35 14.45 4.91
C PHE A 29 13.85 14.24 4.72
N HIS A 30 14.46 15.09 3.89
CA HIS A 30 15.90 15.32 3.89
C HIS A 30 16.14 16.81 4.14
N GLY A 31 16.66 17.12 5.34
CA GLY A 31 16.56 18.46 5.90
C GLY A 31 15.10 18.83 6.16
N ASP A 32 14.70 20.04 5.75
CA ASP A 32 13.33 20.55 5.93
C ASP A 32 12.44 20.34 4.69
N ARG A 33 12.84 19.46 3.77
CA ARG A 33 12.13 19.23 2.51
C ARG A 33 11.76 17.77 2.35
N LEU A 34 10.59 17.52 1.76
CA LEU A 34 10.19 16.17 1.38
C LEU A 34 11.20 15.59 0.39
N LYS A 35 11.64 14.35 0.64
CA LYS A 35 12.52 13.62 -0.29
C LYS A 35 11.93 13.52 -1.68
N LYS A 36 10.61 13.35 -1.80
CA LYS A 36 9.91 13.37 -3.09
C LYS A 36 10.25 14.60 -3.94
N TRP A 37 10.51 15.76 -3.32
CA TRP A 37 10.84 17.00 -4.03
C TRP A 37 12.32 17.16 -4.37
N GLN A 38 13.15 16.20 -4.01
CA GLN A 38 14.61 16.26 -4.11
C GLN A 38 15.19 15.07 -4.86
N PHE A 39 14.57 13.90 -4.82
CA PHE A 39 15.07 12.66 -5.41
C PHE A 39 14.25 12.22 -6.61
N GLY A 40 14.91 11.49 -7.52
CA GLY A 40 14.24 10.55 -8.41
C GLY A 40 13.98 9.24 -7.67
N PHE A 41 12.94 8.50 -8.07
CA PHE A 41 12.61 7.22 -7.44
C PHE A 41 12.38 6.15 -8.51
N SER A 42 12.95 4.96 -8.32
CA SER A 42 12.53 3.78 -9.07
C SER A 42 11.08 3.42 -8.76
N CYS A 43 10.52 2.46 -9.48
CA CYS A 43 9.35 1.69 -9.04
C CYS A 43 9.52 1.31 -7.57
N VAL A 44 8.44 1.46 -6.81
CA VAL A 44 8.25 0.86 -5.52
C VAL A 44 8.49 -0.63 -5.65
N VAL A 45 9.47 -1.07 -4.87
CA VAL A 45 9.90 -2.44 -4.68
C VAL A 45 8.87 -3.16 -3.83
N VAL A 46 8.53 -2.61 -2.67
CA VAL A 46 7.52 -3.19 -1.76
C VAL A 46 6.84 -2.11 -0.94
N GLY A 47 5.64 -2.41 -0.46
CA GLY A 47 4.99 -1.72 0.64
C GLY A 47 5.33 -2.41 1.96
N TYR A 48 5.80 -1.63 2.92
CA TYR A 48 5.92 -2.09 4.29
C TYR A 48 4.63 -1.77 5.04
N GLU A 49 3.88 -2.81 5.40
CA GLU A 49 2.72 -2.67 6.28
C GLU A 49 3.14 -2.89 7.73
N GLN A 50 2.76 -1.97 8.62
CA GLN A 50 2.82 -2.24 10.05
C GLN A 50 1.61 -3.07 10.45
N GLN A 51 1.75 -4.01 11.38
CA GLN A 51 0.62 -4.84 11.77
C GLN A 51 0.22 -4.58 13.21
N PHE A 52 -1.08 -4.40 13.39
CA PHE A 52 -1.66 -4.55 14.71
C PHE A 52 -1.81 -6.02 15.04
N PHE A 53 -1.88 -6.31 16.32
CA PHE A 53 -2.19 -7.64 16.80
C PHE A 53 -2.98 -7.59 18.09
N SER A 54 -3.94 -8.49 18.20
CA SER A 54 -4.75 -8.66 19.38
C SER A 54 -4.53 -10.06 19.96
N LYS A 55 -4.86 -10.21 21.25
CA LYS A 55 -4.84 -11.53 21.89
C LYS A 55 -5.73 -12.47 21.10
N ARG A 56 -5.18 -13.61 20.66
CA ARG A 56 -6.00 -14.67 20.06
C ARG A 56 -6.95 -15.16 21.15
N SER A 57 -8.25 -15.13 20.89
CA SER A 57 -9.26 -15.56 21.86
C SER A 57 -8.93 -16.97 22.35
N GLY A 58 -8.62 -17.11 23.64
CA GLY A 58 -8.47 -18.41 24.28
C GLY A 58 -9.86 -19.02 24.53
N TYR A 59 -9.93 -20.34 24.48
CA TYR A 59 -11.12 -21.17 24.68
C TYR A 59 -12.18 -20.60 25.63
N VAL A 60 -13.44 -20.74 25.24
CA VAL A 60 -14.61 -20.45 26.07
C VAL A 60 -14.49 -21.19 27.40
N THR A 61 -14.31 -20.47 28.51
CA THR A 61 -14.57 -21.01 29.85
C THR A 61 -16.07 -20.95 30.10
N VAL A 62 -16.74 -22.08 29.97
CA VAL A 62 -18.15 -22.23 30.34
C VAL A 62 -18.24 -22.26 31.88
N SER A 63 -19.13 -21.46 32.47
CA SER A 63 -19.40 -21.49 33.91
C SER A 63 -20.13 -22.76 34.32
N ASP A 64 -19.73 -23.38 35.44
CA ASP A 64 -20.23 -24.65 35.99
C ASP A 64 -21.71 -24.62 36.51
N GLY A 65 -22.60 -23.82 35.90
CA GLY A 65 -23.97 -23.58 36.42
C GLY A 65 -25.13 -23.64 35.42
N ASP A 66 -24.88 -23.65 34.11
CA ASP A 66 -25.95 -23.63 33.08
C ASP A 66 -26.33 -25.03 32.59
N SER A 67 -27.58 -25.22 32.12
CA SER A 67 -28.00 -26.47 31.51
C SER A 67 -27.24 -26.72 30.21
N CYS A 68 -27.01 -27.99 29.85
CA CYS A 68 -26.32 -28.34 28.60
C CYS A 68 -26.93 -27.65 27.37
N GLU A 69 -28.26 -27.54 27.31
CA GLU A 69 -28.97 -26.86 26.21
C GLU A 69 -28.69 -25.36 26.18
N GLY A 70 -28.57 -24.71 27.35
CA GLY A 70 -28.15 -23.32 27.46
C GLY A 70 -26.69 -23.11 27.06
N GLN A 71 -25.81 -24.01 27.48
CA GLN A 71 -24.38 -24.01 27.12
C GLN A 71 -24.19 -24.28 25.62
N LEU A 72 -24.98 -25.16 25.02
CA LEU A 72 -24.95 -25.49 23.59
C LEU A 72 -25.49 -24.34 22.75
N ALA A 73 -26.59 -23.70 23.16
CA ALA A 73 -27.10 -22.50 22.47
C ALA A 73 -26.10 -21.32 22.55
N ALA A 74 -25.45 -21.14 23.70
CA ALA A 74 -24.38 -20.14 23.85
C ALA A 74 -23.16 -20.49 22.99
N CYS A 75 -22.77 -21.76 22.95
CA CYS A 75 -21.66 -22.22 22.12
C CYS A 75 -21.99 -22.10 20.62
N ILE A 76 -23.16 -22.55 20.14
CA ILE A 76 -23.57 -22.44 18.72
C ILE A 76 -23.66 -20.98 18.28
N SER A 77 -24.05 -20.06 19.18
CA SER A 77 -24.01 -18.62 18.87
C SER A 77 -22.58 -18.04 18.82
N GLN A 78 -21.58 -18.75 19.37
CA GLN A 78 -20.15 -18.38 19.39
C GLN A 78 -19.27 -19.20 18.41
N ALA A 79 -19.75 -20.34 17.87
CA ALA A 79 -18.91 -21.35 17.23
C ALA A 79 -18.60 -21.21 15.75
N GLY A 80 -18.78 -20.02 15.20
CA GLY A 80 -18.68 -19.78 13.77
C GLY A 80 -17.26 -19.72 13.20
N ALA A 81 -16.34 -20.66 13.52
CA ALA A 81 -15.11 -20.89 12.74
C ALA A 81 -14.20 -21.97 13.35
N GLN A 82 -14.04 -23.12 12.68
CA GLN A 82 -12.73 -23.72 12.40
C GLN A 82 -12.88 -25.08 11.69
N ALA A 83 -12.82 -25.05 10.36
CA ALA A 83 -12.23 -26.07 9.48
C ALA A 83 -12.54 -25.65 8.03
N THR A 84 -11.51 -25.45 7.19
CA THR A 84 -11.55 -25.04 5.76
C THR A 84 -11.69 -23.55 5.40
N ALA A 85 -11.69 -22.62 6.36
CA ALA A 85 -11.78 -21.19 6.04
C ALA A 85 -10.52 -20.69 5.30
N ILE A 86 -10.71 -19.96 4.20
CA ILE A 86 -9.66 -19.27 3.46
C ILE A 86 -9.63 -17.84 3.99
N ASP A 87 -8.58 -17.48 4.73
CA ASP A 87 -8.52 -16.23 5.48
C ASP A 87 -7.43 -15.29 4.99
N SER A 88 -6.64 -15.74 4.02
CA SER A 88 -5.52 -15.03 3.42
C SER A 88 -5.22 -15.58 2.03
N VAL A 89 -4.48 -14.81 1.23
CA VAL A 89 -3.92 -15.30 -0.05
C VAL A 89 -2.99 -16.49 0.17
N HIS A 90 -2.28 -16.52 1.31
CA HIS A 90 -1.47 -17.67 1.69
C HIS A 90 -2.32 -18.94 1.85
N ASP A 91 -3.42 -18.89 2.60
CA ASP A 91 -4.33 -20.05 2.78
C ASP A 91 -4.92 -20.50 1.44
N LEU A 92 -5.31 -19.53 0.60
CA LEU A 92 -5.83 -19.78 -0.74
C LEU A 92 -4.80 -20.56 -1.59
N ASN A 93 -3.53 -20.14 -1.54
CA ASN A 93 -2.43 -20.76 -2.27
C ASN A 93 -2.03 -22.14 -1.71
N VAL A 94 -2.06 -22.31 -0.38
CA VAL A 94 -1.83 -23.61 0.27
C VAL A 94 -2.89 -24.62 -0.18
N GLN A 95 -4.17 -24.24 -0.16
CA GLN A 95 -5.25 -25.12 -0.65
C GLN A 95 -5.13 -25.40 -2.15
N ALA A 96 -4.75 -24.40 -2.95
CA ALA A 96 -4.51 -24.59 -4.38
C ALA A 96 -3.30 -25.51 -4.68
N ALA A 97 -2.31 -25.61 -3.78
CA ALA A 97 -1.20 -26.53 -3.92
C ALA A 97 -1.63 -28.00 -3.75
N GLU A 98 -2.67 -28.25 -2.94
CA GLU A 98 -3.22 -29.59 -2.72
C GLU A 98 -4.12 -30.06 -3.86
N ALA A 99 -4.90 -29.14 -4.45
CA ALA A 99 -5.76 -29.42 -5.59
C ALA A 99 -6.03 -28.14 -6.41
N ALA A 100 -6.24 -28.30 -7.73
CA ALA A 100 -6.64 -27.18 -8.58
C ALA A 100 -7.91 -26.51 -8.03
N LEU A 101 -7.86 -25.19 -7.86
CA LEU A 101 -8.84 -24.44 -7.09
C LEU A 101 -9.43 -23.32 -7.94
N LYS A 102 -10.77 -23.29 -8.04
CA LYS A 102 -11.48 -22.25 -8.79
C LYS A 102 -11.65 -20.98 -7.95
N VAL A 103 -11.25 -19.84 -8.51
CA VAL A 103 -11.41 -18.51 -7.89
C VAL A 103 -12.17 -17.61 -8.86
N GLY A 104 -13.18 -16.91 -8.34
CA GLY A 104 -14.05 -16.06 -9.15
C GLY A 104 -13.53 -14.63 -9.31
N PHE A 105 -13.68 -14.07 -10.51
CA PHE A 105 -13.29 -12.71 -10.87
C PHE A 105 -14.38 -12.04 -11.71
N LEU A 106 -14.51 -10.71 -11.65
CA LEU A 106 -15.45 -9.96 -12.49
C LEU A 106 -14.93 -9.71 -13.92
N SER A 107 -13.62 -9.83 -14.13
CA SER A 107 -13.02 -9.66 -15.45
C SER A 107 -11.62 -10.28 -15.52
N GLU A 108 -11.15 -10.53 -16.74
CA GLU A 108 -9.75 -10.89 -17.01
C GLU A 108 -8.79 -9.85 -16.42
N ALA A 109 -9.14 -8.55 -16.51
CA ALA A 109 -8.29 -7.49 -15.95
C ALA A 109 -8.13 -7.61 -14.43
N ASN A 110 -9.17 -8.04 -13.70
CA ASN A 110 -9.07 -8.31 -12.27
C ASN A 110 -8.20 -9.52 -11.95
N TYR A 111 -8.26 -10.59 -12.75
CA TYR A 111 -7.36 -11.72 -12.58
C TYR A 111 -5.91 -11.32 -12.88
N GLN A 112 -5.67 -10.65 -14.00
CA GLN A 112 -4.35 -10.19 -14.41
C GLN A 112 -3.72 -9.25 -13.38
N SER A 113 -4.52 -8.47 -12.65
CA SER A 113 -4.02 -7.62 -11.57
C SER A 113 -3.50 -8.38 -10.36
N VAL A 114 -3.92 -9.63 -10.11
CA VAL A 114 -3.50 -10.41 -8.92
C VAL A 114 -2.84 -11.75 -9.24
N HIS A 115 -2.83 -12.24 -10.47
CA HIS A 115 -2.44 -13.63 -10.77
C HIS A 115 -1.02 -14.02 -10.32
N THR A 116 -0.08 -13.06 -10.26
CA THR A 116 1.29 -13.30 -9.76
C THR A 116 1.34 -13.60 -8.26
N MET A 117 0.30 -13.21 -7.53
CA MET A 117 0.08 -13.51 -6.11
C MET A 117 -0.53 -14.88 -5.88
N LEU A 118 -1.04 -15.49 -6.95
CA LEU A 118 -1.82 -16.70 -6.91
C LEU A 118 -0.98 -17.90 -7.33
N SER A 119 -1.22 -19.04 -6.70
CA SER A 119 -0.67 -20.31 -7.11
C SER A 119 -1.01 -20.58 -8.57
N ALA A 120 -0.06 -21.14 -9.33
CA ALA A 120 -0.28 -21.55 -10.72
C ALA A 120 -1.40 -22.61 -10.88
N ASN A 121 -1.81 -23.24 -9.77
CA ASN A 121 -2.93 -24.19 -9.74
C ASN A 121 -4.31 -23.52 -9.59
N ILE A 122 -4.37 -22.19 -9.44
CA ILE A 122 -5.64 -21.46 -9.40
C ILE A 122 -6.21 -21.33 -10.81
N GLN A 123 -7.48 -21.71 -10.95
CA GLN A 123 -8.24 -21.59 -12.19
C GLN A 123 -9.20 -20.39 -12.07
N PRO A 124 -9.01 -19.33 -12.87
CA PRO A 124 -9.92 -18.19 -12.84
C PRO A 124 -11.27 -18.56 -13.46
N GLU A 125 -12.35 -18.13 -12.82
CA GLU A 125 -13.71 -18.21 -13.34
C GLU A 125 -14.31 -16.80 -13.40
N PHE A 126 -14.84 -16.41 -14.56
CA PHE A 126 -15.28 -15.03 -14.80
C PHE A 126 -16.79 -14.90 -14.71
N PHE A 127 -17.24 -13.89 -13.97
CA PHE A 127 -18.65 -13.58 -13.72
C PHE A 127 -19.00 -12.20 -14.29
N SER A 128 -20.23 -12.04 -14.76
CA SER A 128 -20.63 -10.80 -15.44
C SER A 128 -20.97 -9.66 -14.47
N ASP A 129 -21.36 -10.00 -13.24
CA ASP A 129 -21.62 -9.05 -12.17
C ASP A 129 -21.33 -9.62 -10.77
N THR A 130 -21.35 -8.74 -9.77
CA THR A 130 -21.06 -9.06 -8.36
C THR A 130 -22.06 -10.03 -7.74
N THR A 131 -23.32 -10.03 -8.18
CA THR A 131 -24.36 -10.93 -7.68
C THR A 131 -24.05 -12.37 -8.07
N GLU A 132 -23.74 -12.61 -9.35
CA GLU A 132 -23.35 -13.95 -9.82
C GLU A 132 -22.09 -14.46 -9.10
N LEU A 133 -21.11 -13.57 -8.89
CA LEU A 133 -19.88 -13.90 -8.16
C LEU A 133 -20.18 -14.27 -6.68
N TYR A 134 -21.07 -13.52 -6.01
CA TYR A 134 -21.51 -13.84 -4.64
C TYR A 134 -22.22 -15.19 -4.56
N ASP A 135 -23.13 -15.48 -5.48
CA ASP A 135 -23.84 -16.76 -5.55
C ASP A 135 -22.89 -17.93 -5.80
N ALA A 136 -21.87 -17.74 -6.65
CA ALA A 136 -20.85 -18.74 -6.92
C ALA A 136 -19.97 -19.06 -5.70
N VAL A 137 -19.57 -18.04 -4.93
CA VAL A 137 -18.83 -18.25 -3.67
C VAL A 137 -19.73 -18.89 -2.61
N GLN A 138 -20.99 -18.47 -2.52
CA GLN A 138 -21.94 -18.99 -1.52
C GLN A 138 -22.31 -20.46 -1.77
N SER A 139 -22.48 -20.84 -3.04
CA SER A 139 -22.74 -22.23 -3.46
C SER A 139 -21.51 -23.12 -3.40
N GLY A 140 -20.30 -22.53 -3.37
CA GLY A 140 -19.03 -23.25 -3.42
C GLY A 140 -18.59 -23.66 -4.83
N ALA A 141 -19.23 -23.10 -5.88
CA ALA A 141 -18.80 -23.27 -7.26
C ALA A 141 -17.38 -22.71 -7.48
N VAL A 142 -17.06 -21.61 -6.80
CA VAL A 142 -15.70 -21.10 -6.60
C VAL A 142 -15.40 -21.04 -5.09
N ARG A 143 -14.12 -21.16 -4.72
CA ARG A 143 -13.71 -21.17 -3.30
C ARG A 143 -13.57 -19.77 -2.69
N ALA A 144 -13.19 -18.82 -3.52
CA ALA A 144 -13.12 -17.41 -3.18
C ALA A 144 -13.48 -16.59 -4.42
N GLY A 145 -13.88 -15.34 -4.21
CA GLY A 145 -14.03 -14.33 -5.25
C GLY A 145 -13.11 -13.14 -4.99
N LEU A 146 -12.82 -12.34 -6.01
CA LEU A 146 -12.12 -11.06 -5.89
C LEU A 146 -13.06 -9.91 -6.27
N ILE A 147 -13.18 -8.90 -5.40
CA ILE A 147 -13.93 -7.67 -5.68
C ILE A 147 -13.12 -6.43 -5.32
N SER A 148 -13.51 -5.30 -5.92
CA SER A 148 -13.12 -3.98 -5.42
C SER A 148 -14.17 -3.55 -4.38
N GLY A 149 -13.75 -3.30 -3.14
CA GLY A 149 -14.64 -2.95 -2.02
C GLY A 149 -14.93 -4.12 -1.07
N GLN A 150 -15.87 -3.91 -0.14
CA GLN A 150 -16.19 -4.88 0.91
C GLN A 150 -17.37 -5.78 0.52
N PRO A 151 -17.25 -7.11 0.66
CA PRO A 151 -18.34 -8.02 0.41
C PRO A 151 -19.37 -7.91 1.54
N ASN A 152 -20.53 -8.56 1.38
CA ASN A 152 -21.51 -8.65 2.46
C ASN A 152 -20.87 -9.35 3.68
N ALA A 153 -20.53 -8.57 4.71
CA ALA A 153 -19.83 -9.05 5.89
C ALA A 153 -20.64 -10.07 6.72
N THR A 154 -21.94 -10.20 6.50
CA THR A 154 -22.76 -11.24 7.15
C THR A 154 -22.55 -12.61 6.49
N LEU A 155 -22.36 -12.64 5.17
CA LEU A 155 -22.28 -13.87 4.38
C LEU A 155 -20.84 -14.30 4.10
N PHE A 156 -19.94 -13.32 3.99
CA PHE A 156 -18.61 -13.50 3.48
C PHE A 156 -17.56 -12.97 4.45
N ARG A 157 -16.37 -13.55 4.33
CA ARG A 157 -15.18 -13.08 5.00
C ARG A 157 -14.27 -12.49 3.93
N ALA A 158 -13.94 -11.22 4.06
CA ALA A 158 -12.96 -10.56 3.22
C ALA A 158 -11.55 -10.78 3.77
N PHE A 159 -10.56 -10.80 2.88
CA PHE A 159 -9.15 -10.73 3.22
C PHE A 159 -8.38 -9.97 2.13
N ALA A 160 -7.27 -9.37 2.55
CA ALA A 160 -6.36 -8.60 1.72
C ALA A 160 -5.90 -9.39 0.48
N SER A 161 -5.83 -8.74 -0.68
CA SER A 161 -5.10 -9.30 -1.83
C SER A 161 -3.58 -9.13 -1.69
N GLU A 162 -3.14 -8.37 -0.67
CA GLU A 162 -1.74 -7.97 -0.46
C GLU A 162 -1.19 -7.15 -1.62
N LEU A 163 -2.10 -6.48 -2.34
CA LEU A 163 -1.85 -5.83 -3.60
C LEU A 163 -2.55 -4.47 -3.64
N ILE A 164 -1.75 -3.43 -3.71
CA ILE A 164 -2.21 -2.06 -3.60
C ILE A 164 -1.95 -1.33 -4.90
N SER A 165 -3.00 -0.72 -5.44
CA SER A 165 -2.93 0.21 -6.57
C SER A 165 -3.01 1.66 -6.06
N PRO A 166 -1.87 2.35 -5.92
CA PRO A 166 -1.81 3.78 -5.70
C PRO A 166 -2.69 4.61 -6.64
N ARG A 167 -3.19 5.71 -6.08
CA ARG A 167 -3.99 6.75 -6.72
C ARG A 167 -3.32 8.10 -6.47
N ALA A 168 -3.10 8.90 -7.50
CA ALA A 168 -2.49 10.21 -7.38
C ALA A 168 -2.93 11.11 -8.55
N PHE A 169 -2.81 12.43 -8.36
CA PHE A 169 -2.98 13.37 -9.47
C PHE A 169 -1.85 13.16 -10.48
N GLN A 170 -2.20 12.94 -11.73
CA GLN A 170 -1.27 12.94 -12.86
C GLN A 170 -1.14 14.37 -13.35
N VAL A 171 0.08 14.85 -13.58
CA VAL A 171 0.33 16.21 -14.09
C VAL A 171 1.37 16.17 -15.21
N ALA A 172 1.52 17.28 -15.94
CA ALA A 172 2.63 17.45 -16.87
C ALA A 172 3.99 17.24 -16.17
N PRO A 173 4.98 16.60 -16.81
CA PRO A 173 6.30 16.39 -16.20
C PRO A 173 7.13 17.68 -16.18
N GLY A 174 8.16 17.69 -15.32
CA GLY A 174 9.18 18.74 -15.32
C GLY A 174 8.76 20.05 -14.64
N ASP A 175 9.52 21.11 -14.92
CA ASP A 175 9.39 22.38 -14.18
C ASP A 175 8.05 23.09 -14.40
N VAL A 176 7.35 22.84 -15.52
CA VAL A 176 6.06 23.49 -15.83
C VAL A 176 4.98 23.17 -14.79
N ALA A 177 5.01 21.99 -14.16
CA ALA A 177 4.03 21.59 -13.16
C ALA A 177 4.59 21.57 -11.73
N LYS A 178 5.86 21.93 -11.53
CA LYS A 178 6.57 21.74 -10.25
C LYS A 178 5.87 22.41 -9.07
N ASP A 179 5.45 23.66 -9.22
CA ASP A 179 4.75 24.38 -8.16
C ASP A 179 3.32 23.83 -7.97
N LEU A 180 2.66 23.41 -9.05
CA LEU A 180 1.34 22.78 -8.95
C LEU A 180 1.41 21.46 -8.17
N VAL A 181 2.41 20.61 -8.45
CA VAL A 181 2.64 19.36 -7.69
C VAL A 181 2.86 19.67 -6.22
N ARG A 182 3.66 20.68 -5.87
CA ARG A 182 3.86 21.07 -4.48
C ARG A 182 2.59 21.56 -3.80
N ALA A 183 1.76 22.33 -4.51
CA ALA A 183 0.47 22.77 -4.00
C ALA A 183 -0.50 21.59 -3.78
N LEU A 184 -0.56 20.64 -4.72
CA LEU A 184 -1.35 19.41 -4.57
C LEU A 184 -0.83 18.54 -3.43
N ASP A 185 0.49 18.34 -3.32
CA ASP A 185 1.14 17.60 -2.24
C ASP A 185 0.80 18.22 -0.87
N ALA A 186 0.87 19.56 -0.75
CA ALA A 186 0.51 20.30 0.45
C ALA A 186 -0.98 20.18 0.83
N ALA A 187 -1.88 20.12 -0.16
CA ALA A 187 -3.30 19.89 0.06
C ALA A 187 -3.57 18.45 0.52
N VAL A 188 -2.97 17.44 -0.15
CA VAL A 188 -3.11 16.03 0.20
C VAL A 188 -2.65 15.77 1.64
N VAL A 189 -1.47 16.28 2.03
CA VAL A 189 -0.96 16.15 3.41
C VAL A 189 -1.93 16.73 4.44
N ARG A 190 -2.52 17.89 4.14
CA ARG A 190 -3.52 18.51 5.02
C ARG A 190 -4.79 17.67 5.10
N THR A 191 -5.33 17.21 3.98
CA THR A 191 -6.52 16.34 3.93
C THR A 191 -6.36 15.05 4.73
N HIS A 192 -5.15 14.49 4.77
CA HIS A 192 -4.87 13.30 5.56
C HIS A 192 -4.77 13.65 7.06
N ASN A 193 -4.05 14.72 7.40
CA ASN A 193 -3.86 15.15 8.79
C ASN A 193 -5.15 15.64 9.47
N THR A 194 -6.07 16.25 8.72
CA THR A 194 -7.38 16.69 9.23
C THR A 194 -8.38 15.54 9.39
N GLY A 195 -8.05 14.34 8.89
CA GLY A 195 -8.96 13.19 8.90
C GLY A 195 -10.06 13.24 7.84
N GLU A 196 -10.01 14.19 6.91
CA GLU A 196 -11.03 14.36 5.86
C GLU A 196 -11.08 13.16 4.91
N LEU A 197 -9.94 12.50 4.66
CA LEU A 197 -9.90 11.23 3.92
C LEU A 197 -10.79 10.17 4.59
N ARG A 198 -10.62 9.98 5.91
CA ARG A 198 -11.37 8.99 6.69
C ARG A 198 -12.82 9.37 6.85
N GLN A 199 -13.11 10.67 6.96
CA GLN A 199 -14.47 11.17 6.96
C GLN A 199 -15.19 10.85 5.64
N ALA A 200 -14.53 11.07 4.49
CA ALA A 200 -15.07 10.73 3.19
C ALA A 200 -15.32 9.23 3.05
N GLU A 201 -14.41 8.37 3.53
CA GLU A 201 -14.62 6.92 3.54
C GLU A 201 -15.81 6.52 4.44
N ALA A 202 -15.88 7.06 5.66
CA ALA A 202 -16.95 6.76 6.62
C ALA A 202 -18.34 7.19 6.12
N ASN A 203 -18.42 8.28 5.35
CA ASN A 203 -19.66 8.80 4.78
C ASN A 203 -20.17 7.97 3.58
N ASN A 204 -19.32 7.12 3.00
CA ASN A 204 -19.62 6.42 1.74
C ASN A 204 -19.47 4.88 1.86
N PRO A 205 -20.10 4.21 2.84
CA PRO A 205 -20.01 2.75 2.93
C PRO A 205 -20.65 2.08 1.69
N PRO A 206 -20.15 0.90 1.25
CA PRO A 206 -19.10 0.08 1.85
C PRO A 206 -17.68 0.43 1.37
N PHE A 207 -17.45 1.62 0.83
CA PHE A 207 -16.15 2.03 0.29
C PHE A 207 -15.04 1.95 1.35
N ARG A 208 -13.87 1.50 0.92
CA ARG A 208 -12.67 1.38 1.75
C ARG A 208 -11.42 1.75 0.97
N VAL A 209 -10.47 2.40 1.65
CA VAL A 209 -9.17 2.78 1.11
C VAL A 209 -8.04 2.48 2.08
N VAL A 210 -6.92 2.07 1.51
CA VAL A 210 -5.65 1.94 2.23
C VAL A 210 -4.90 3.25 2.13
N GLU A 211 -4.34 3.73 3.24
CA GLU A 211 -3.50 4.91 3.19
C GLU A 211 -2.11 4.50 2.71
N VAL A 212 -1.74 4.96 1.50
CA VAL A 212 -0.40 4.73 0.93
C VAL A 212 0.33 6.04 0.98
N HIS A 213 1.27 6.14 1.89
CA HIS A 213 1.97 7.39 2.07
C HIS A 213 3.13 7.51 1.09
N THR A 214 3.21 8.62 0.39
CA THR A 214 4.43 9.01 -0.34
C THR A 214 4.99 10.34 0.15
N CYS A 215 4.28 11.01 1.07
CA CYS A 215 4.59 12.33 1.60
C CYS A 215 4.09 12.52 3.04
N ARG A 216 4.26 11.53 3.93
CA ARG A 216 3.72 11.64 5.30
C ARG A 216 4.44 12.74 6.09
N SER A 217 3.66 13.65 6.66
CA SER A 217 4.14 14.60 7.67
C SER A 217 3.04 14.88 8.66
N SER A 218 3.27 14.64 9.94
CA SER A 218 2.37 15.12 11.00
C SER A 218 2.45 16.64 11.20
N ASP A 219 3.43 17.30 10.57
CA ASP A 219 3.62 18.74 10.57
C ASP A 219 3.36 19.31 9.15
N PRO A 220 2.17 19.89 8.90
CA PRO A 220 1.83 20.50 7.61
C PRO A 220 2.74 21.66 7.20
N GLU A 221 3.45 22.29 8.13
CA GLU A 221 4.34 23.43 7.83
C GLU A 221 5.63 22.97 7.12
N LYS A 222 6.01 21.70 7.28
CA LYS A 222 7.11 21.10 6.49
C LYS A 222 6.72 20.79 5.06
N VAL A 223 5.42 20.88 4.74
CA VAL A 223 4.88 20.73 3.38
C VAL A 223 4.08 21.98 3.04
N PRO A 224 4.75 23.14 2.92
CA PRO A 224 4.07 24.41 2.71
C PRO A 224 3.52 24.50 1.28
N PHE A 225 2.44 25.26 1.11
CA PHE A 225 2.01 25.70 -0.21
C PHE A 225 3.06 26.64 -0.81
N PRO A 226 3.35 26.55 -2.13
CA PRO A 226 4.17 27.55 -2.81
C PRO A 226 3.56 28.95 -2.67
N ASP A 227 4.40 29.97 -2.51
CA ASP A 227 3.95 31.36 -2.44
C ASP A 227 3.34 31.81 -3.77
N ALA A 228 2.11 32.33 -3.73
CA ALA A 228 1.37 32.79 -4.90
C ALA A 228 2.11 33.86 -5.71
N SER A 229 2.89 34.72 -5.05
CA SER A 229 3.63 35.82 -5.68
C SER A 229 4.82 35.38 -6.52
N THR A 230 5.31 34.15 -6.27
CA THR A 230 6.47 33.57 -6.96
C THR A 230 6.13 32.27 -7.70
N ALA A 231 4.89 31.82 -7.64
CA ALA A 231 4.40 30.64 -8.32
C ALA A 231 4.59 30.74 -9.84
N THR A 232 5.01 29.65 -10.46
CA THR A 232 5.26 29.56 -11.90
C THR A 232 4.46 28.43 -12.56
N GLY A 233 4.47 28.39 -13.89
CA GLY A 233 3.90 27.30 -14.68
C GLY A 233 2.40 27.11 -14.46
N LEU A 234 1.96 25.85 -14.31
CA LEU A 234 0.55 25.51 -14.19
C LEU A 234 -0.10 26.07 -12.92
N LEU A 235 0.65 26.24 -11.81
CA LEU A 235 0.09 26.87 -10.62
C LEU A 235 -0.20 28.35 -10.86
N ALA A 236 0.67 29.06 -11.59
CA ALA A 236 0.41 30.45 -11.96
C ALA A 236 -0.88 30.58 -12.80
N ASP A 237 -1.15 29.63 -13.71
CA ASP A 237 -2.41 29.62 -14.47
C ASP A 237 -3.62 29.35 -13.57
N VAL A 238 -3.53 28.39 -12.63
CA VAL A 238 -4.59 28.16 -11.64
C VAL A 238 -4.86 29.41 -10.81
N LEU A 239 -3.81 30.13 -10.36
CA LEU A 239 -3.95 31.35 -9.57
C LEU A 239 -4.55 32.50 -10.38
N ALA A 240 -4.22 32.60 -11.67
CA ALA A 240 -4.75 33.63 -12.56
C ALA A 240 -6.21 33.37 -12.94
N THR A 241 -6.57 32.12 -13.21
CA THR A 241 -7.92 31.72 -13.66
C THR A 241 -8.86 31.41 -12.50
N ARG A 242 -8.32 31.14 -11.31
CA ARG A 242 -9.02 30.59 -10.13
C ARG A 242 -9.70 29.24 -10.41
N LYS A 243 -9.17 28.49 -11.40
CA LYS A 243 -9.69 27.19 -11.82
C LYS A 243 -8.59 26.13 -11.82
N LEU A 244 -8.79 25.07 -11.05
CA LEU A 244 -8.03 23.83 -11.20
C LEU A 244 -8.75 22.92 -12.20
N LYS A 245 -8.29 22.91 -13.45
CA LYS A 245 -8.80 22.01 -14.50
C LYS A 245 -8.32 20.59 -14.23
N VAL A 246 -9.26 19.67 -13.99
CA VAL A 246 -8.97 18.26 -13.73
C VAL A 246 -9.56 17.36 -14.82
N LEU A 247 -8.72 16.50 -15.40
CA LEU A 247 -9.17 15.47 -16.33
C LEU A 247 -10.05 14.47 -15.57
N SER A 248 -11.28 14.30 -16.02
CA SER A 248 -12.28 13.41 -15.40
C SER A 248 -12.79 12.40 -16.43
N PHE A 249 -13.01 11.15 -16.01
CA PHE A 249 -13.52 10.08 -16.86
C PHE A 249 -15.02 10.27 -17.10
N GLY A 250 -15.44 10.25 -18.37
CA GLY A 250 -16.85 10.38 -18.76
C GLY A 250 -17.00 11.25 -20.01
N ALA A 251 -18.22 11.34 -20.53
CA ALA A 251 -18.57 12.30 -21.58
C ALA A 251 -19.47 13.40 -21.00
N PRO A 252 -19.48 14.63 -21.55
CA PRO A 252 -20.35 15.70 -21.05
C PRO A 252 -21.84 15.33 -20.97
N ASP A 253 -22.29 14.39 -21.81
CA ASP A 253 -23.65 13.86 -21.91
C ASP A 253 -23.84 12.46 -21.28
N ASP A 254 -22.76 11.84 -20.80
CA ASP A 254 -22.76 10.52 -20.15
C ASP A 254 -21.74 10.51 -19.01
N LEU A 255 -22.14 11.09 -17.88
CA LEU A 255 -21.33 11.17 -16.68
C LEU A 255 -21.44 9.86 -15.87
N PRO A 256 -20.33 9.37 -15.29
CA PRO A 256 -20.35 8.09 -14.57
C PRO A 256 -21.14 8.17 -13.26
N ASP A 257 -21.81 7.07 -12.94
CA ASP A 257 -22.31 6.76 -11.59
C ASP A 257 -21.65 5.45 -11.13
N TRP A 258 -20.68 5.58 -10.23
CA TRP A 258 -20.00 4.47 -9.57
C TRP A 258 -20.52 4.26 -8.13
N HIS A 259 -21.75 4.70 -7.87
CA HIS A 259 -22.40 4.61 -6.57
C HIS A 259 -21.61 5.32 -5.47
N GLN A 260 -21.28 4.63 -4.37
CA GLN A 260 -20.58 5.20 -3.22
C GLN A 260 -19.18 5.73 -3.58
N ASP A 261 -18.53 5.24 -4.63
CA ASP A 261 -17.22 5.70 -5.07
C ASP A 261 -17.31 7.12 -5.68
N GLY A 262 -18.40 7.39 -6.42
CA GLY A 262 -18.64 8.68 -7.05
C GLY A 262 -19.82 8.68 -8.02
N ASN A 263 -20.85 9.49 -7.73
CA ASN A 263 -21.93 9.81 -8.65
C ASN A 263 -21.74 11.24 -9.19
N TYR A 264 -21.41 11.33 -10.47
CA TYR A 264 -21.15 12.58 -11.17
C TYR A 264 -22.34 13.05 -12.02
N GLN A 265 -23.46 12.33 -12.00
CA GLN A 265 -24.69 12.72 -12.71
C GLN A 265 -25.50 13.79 -11.96
N VAL A 266 -25.15 14.05 -10.70
CA VAL A 266 -25.81 15.03 -9.81
C VAL A 266 -24.94 16.25 -9.57
N THR A 267 -25.56 17.39 -9.22
CA THR A 267 -24.85 18.63 -8.87
C THR A 267 -25.27 19.13 -7.48
N PRO A 268 -24.33 19.25 -6.51
CA PRO A 268 -22.93 18.84 -6.60
C PRO A 268 -22.76 17.30 -6.68
N PRO A 269 -21.68 16.78 -7.28
CA PRO A 269 -21.40 15.34 -7.30
C PRO A 269 -21.29 14.75 -5.87
N THR A 270 -21.66 13.48 -5.71
CA THR A 270 -21.69 12.77 -4.42
C THR A 270 -20.81 11.52 -4.46
N GLY A 271 -20.52 10.91 -3.30
CA GLY A 271 -19.61 9.76 -3.19
C GLY A 271 -18.23 10.14 -2.65
N PHE A 272 -17.38 9.13 -2.46
CA PHE A 272 -16.04 9.26 -1.88
C PHE A 272 -15.16 10.25 -2.66
N TRP A 273 -15.00 10.06 -3.97
CA TRP A 273 -14.09 10.88 -4.77
C TRP A 273 -14.51 12.35 -4.82
N PRO A 274 -15.79 12.70 -5.07
CA PRO A 274 -16.24 14.09 -4.97
C PRO A 274 -16.05 14.72 -3.59
N GLU A 275 -16.24 13.96 -2.51
CA GLU A 275 -16.01 14.45 -1.15
C GLU A 275 -14.53 14.70 -0.89
N TYR A 276 -13.65 13.77 -1.24
CA TYR A 276 -12.20 13.93 -1.15
C TYR A 276 -11.71 15.16 -1.95
N MET A 277 -12.21 15.33 -3.18
CA MET A 277 -11.83 16.46 -4.03
C MET A 277 -12.32 17.81 -3.51
N ARG A 278 -13.47 17.86 -2.81
CA ARG A 278 -13.92 19.08 -2.12
C ARG A 278 -13.00 19.46 -0.97
N ALA A 279 -12.42 18.48 -0.25
CA ALA A 279 -11.41 18.76 0.76
C ALA A 279 -10.16 19.38 0.13
N ILE A 280 -9.66 18.81 -0.97
CA ILE A 280 -8.53 19.37 -1.73
C ILE A 280 -8.82 20.80 -2.22
N GLU A 281 -10.01 21.03 -2.80
CA GLU A 281 -10.46 22.36 -3.22
C GLU A 281 -10.45 23.36 -2.07
N THR A 282 -10.96 22.96 -0.89
CA THR A 282 -11.02 23.80 0.31
C THR A 282 -9.64 24.22 0.81
N HIS A 283 -8.67 23.31 0.81
CA HIS A 283 -7.29 23.62 1.20
C HIS A 283 -6.63 24.57 0.21
N LEU A 284 -6.81 24.37 -1.10
CA LEU A 284 -6.29 25.28 -2.12
C LEU A 284 -6.94 26.66 -2.05
N ALA A 285 -8.26 26.73 -1.90
CA ALA A 285 -9.01 27.97 -1.75
C ALA A 285 -8.55 28.77 -0.53
N THR A 286 -8.32 28.08 0.60
CA THR A 286 -7.86 28.70 1.85
C THR A 286 -6.42 29.20 1.73
N ALA A 287 -5.52 28.40 1.15
CA ALA A 287 -4.11 28.75 0.98
C ALA A 287 -3.90 29.97 0.08
N TYR A 288 -4.76 30.13 -0.93
CA TYR A 288 -4.65 31.17 -1.96
C TYR A 288 -5.80 32.19 -1.95
N ARG A 289 -6.45 32.34 -0.79
CA ARG A 289 -7.48 33.35 -0.57
C ARG A 289 -6.88 34.74 -0.76
N GLU A 290 -7.55 35.55 -1.57
CA GLU A 290 -7.16 36.93 -1.82
C GLU A 290 -8.41 37.80 -1.80
N GLU A 291 -8.35 38.92 -1.07
CA GLU A 291 -9.49 39.83 -0.96
C GLU A 291 -9.87 40.39 -2.34
N GLY A 292 -11.15 40.31 -2.67
CA GLY A 292 -11.67 40.78 -3.96
C GLY A 292 -11.48 39.84 -5.15
N LYS A 293 -11.01 38.60 -4.93
CA LYS A 293 -10.98 37.54 -5.95
C LYS A 293 -11.85 36.34 -5.53
N ASP A 294 -12.39 35.64 -6.51
CA ASP A 294 -13.09 34.37 -6.28
C ASP A 294 -12.14 33.34 -5.68
N ASP A 295 -12.65 32.39 -4.89
CA ASP A 295 -11.85 31.26 -4.41
C ASP A 295 -11.50 30.29 -5.56
N ILE A 296 -10.40 29.54 -5.41
CA ILE A 296 -10.05 28.49 -6.39
C ILE A 296 -11.13 27.41 -6.36
N THR A 297 -11.59 27.01 -7.55
CA THR A 297 -12.60 25.95 -7.72
C THR A 297 -12.13 24.88 -8.70
N ILE A 298 -12.66 23.66 -8.60
CA ILE A 298 -12.35 22.58 -9.52
C ILE A 298 -13.22 22.66 -10.77
N GLU A 299 -12.59 22.63 -11.95
CA GLU A 299 -13.26 22.51 -13.25
C GLU A 299 -12.98 21.11 -13.83
N ARG A 300 -14.02 20.29 -13.97
CA ARG A 300 -13.87 18.94 -14.54
C ARG A 300 -13.91 18.99 -16.06
N VAL A 301 -12.88 18.44 -16.69
CA VAL A 301 -12.80 18.26 -18.14
C VAL A 301 -13.06 16.79 -18.45
N TRP A 302 -14.28 16.49 -18.90
CA TRP A 302 -14.78 15.14 -19.14
C TRP A 302 -14.26 14.54 -20.44
N ARG A 303 -13.57 13.39 -20.36
CA ARG A 303 -13.07 12.63 -21.51
C ARG A 303 -13.15 11.12 -21.27
N THR A 304 -13.38 10.37 -22.34
CA THR A 304 -13.27 8.90 -22.37
C THR A 304 -12.11 8.40 -23.24
N ASP A 305 -11.45 9.29 -23.97
CA ASP A 305 -10.41 8.98 -24.94
C ASP A 305 -8.98 9.24 -24.42
N ALA A 306 -8.00 8.63 -25.09
CA ALA A 306 -6.58 8.81 -24.78
C ALA A 306 -6.12 10.29 -24.94
N ALA A 307 -6.82 11.08 -25.76
CA ALA A 307 -6.49 12.48 -25.97
C ALA A 307 -6.69 13.34 -24.70
N GLY A 308 -7.57 12.93 -23.76
CA GLY A 308 -7.63 13.56 -22.44
C GLY A 308 -6.32 13.42 -21.66
N THR A 309 -5.68 12.25 -21.75
CA THR A 309 -4.40 11.97 -21.08
C THR A 309 -3.24 12.77 -21.71
N GLU A 310 -3.26 12.98 -23.03
CA GLU A 310 -2.31 13.87 -23.73
C GLU A 310 -2.43 15.34 -23.29
N MET A 311 -3.64 15.80 -23.01
CA MET A 311 -3.86 17.18 -22.52
C MET A 311 -3.30 17.39 -21.11
N VAL A 312 -3.21 16.35 -20.29
CA VAL A 312 -2.50 16.42 -19.01
C VAL A 312 -0.99 16.46 -19.23
N LEU A 313 -0.45 15.61 -20.14
CA LEU A 313 0.98 15.59 -20.46
C LEU A 313 1.53 16.92 -20.93
N ASN A 314 0.78 17.61 -21.80
CA ASN A 314 1.20 18.89 -22.37
C ASN A 314 0.82 20.10 -21.50
N GLY A 315 0.13 19.89 -20.37
CA GLY A 315 -0.27 20.94 -19.43
C GLY A 315 -1.51 21.76 -19.84
N THR A 316 -2.24 21.36 -20.89
CA THR A 316 -3.52 22.00 -21.26
C THR A 316 -4.58 21.80 -20.16
N ILE A 317 -4.55 20.63 -19.51
CA ILE A 317 -5.29 20.33 -18.29
C ILE A 317 -4.26 20.26 -17.16
N HIS A 318 -4.56 20.90 -16.03
CA HIS A 318 -3.59 21.06 -14.94
C HIS A 318 -3.22 19.74 -14.27
N ALA A 319 -4.22 18.89 -14.02
CA ALA A 319 -4.04 17.59 -13.41
C ALA A 319 -5.11 16.58 -13.86
N SER A 320 -4.97 15.30 -13.56
CA SER A 320 -6.09 14.36 -13.55
C SER A 320 -6.83 14.38 -12.22
N GLU A 321 -8.07 13.90 -12.18
CA GLU A 321 -8.65 13.37 -10.96
C GLU A 321 -7.73 12.27 -10.39
N PRO A 322 -7.62 12.11 -9.06
CA PRO A 322 -6.68 11.16 -8.48
C PRO A 322 -7.15 9.71 -8.58
N TYR A 323 -8.43 9.45 -8.91
CA TYR A 323 -8.94 8.10 -9.11
C TYR A 323 -8.35 7.37 -10.32
N TYR A 324 -7.67 8.09 -11.23
CA TYR A 324 -6.94 7.44 -12.32
C TYR A 324 -5.85 6.51 -11.75
N ILE A 325 -5.69 5.34 -12.36
CA ILE A 325 -4.65 4.37 -11.96
C ILE A 325 -3.29 5.04 -12.16
N TYR A 326 -2.48 5.08 -11.09
CA TYR A 326 -1.16 5.72 -11.04
C TYR A 326 -0.19 5.15 -12.10
N GLU A 327 -0.38 3.90 -12.55
CA GLU A 327 0.72 3.06 -13.06
C GLU A 327 0.42 2.28 -14.32
N ASN A 328 -0.66 2.67 -14.98
CA ASN A 328 -0.92 2.06 -16.25
C ASN A 328 0.08 2.59 -17.29
N PHE A 329 0.00 2.01 -18.46
CA PHE A 329 0.68 2.50 -19.64
C PHE A 329 -0.07 3.69 -20.23
N HIS A 330 0.68 4.57 -20.88
CA HIS A 330 0.17 5.52 -21.85
C HIS A 330 0.85 5.26 -23.19
N GLY A 331 0.11 4.68 -24.13
CA GLY A 331 0.70 3.98 -25.27
C GLY A 331 1.51 2.76 -24.79
N ASP A 332 2.75 2.64 -25.26
CA ASP A 332 3.66 1.53 -24.91
C ASP A 332 4.66 1.88 -23.80
N ARG A 333 4.41 2.97 -23.06
CA ARG A 333 5.33 3.47 -22.03
C ARG A 333 4.64 3.59 -20.69
N LEU A 334 5.38 3.30 -19.63
CA LEU A 334 4.89 3.53 -18.26
C LEU A 334 4.56 5.01 -18.06
N LYS A 335 3.38 5.30 -17.51
CA LYS A 335 3.00 6.68 -17.16
C LYS A 335 4.02 7.34 -16.24
N LYS A 336 4.63 6.58 -15.33
CA LYS A 336 5.74 7.06 -14.48
C LYS A 336 6.87 7.74 -15.26
N TRP A 337 7.15 7.30 -16.49
CA TRP A 337 8.22 7.86 -17.32
C TRP A 337 7.81 9.08 -18.15
N GLN A 338 6.54 9.48 -18.09
CA GLN A 338 5.95 10.53 -18.92
C GLN A 338 5.24 11.61 -18.12
N PHE A 339 4.73 11.30 -16.93
CA PHE A 339 3.96 12.21 -16.09
C PHE A 339 4.75 12.62 -14.84
N GLY A 340 4.44 13.81 -14.33
CA GLY A 340 4.65 14.12 -12.92
C GLY A 340 3.47 13.61 -12.09
N PHE A 341 3.69 13.40 -10.79
CA PHE A 341 2.62 12.94 -9.90
C PHE A 341 2.61 13.69 -8.59
N SER A 342 1.41 13.95 -8.05
CA SER A 342 1.25 14.35 -6.66
C SER A 342 1.63 13.20 -5.72
N CYS A 343 1.56 13.46 -4.41
CA CYS A 343 1.56 12.41 -3.41
C CYS A 343 0.41 11.46 -3.74
N VAL A 344 0.66 10.17 -3.56
CA VAL A 344 -0.38 9.16 -3.52
C VAL A 344 -1.40 9.58 -2.48
N VAL A 345 -2.65 9.69 -2.92
CA VAL A 345 -3.78 10.09 -2.10
C VAL A 345 -4.35 8.88 -1.36
N VAL A 346 -4.46 7.74 -2.04
CA VAL A 346 -4.92 6.47 -1.45
C VAL A 346 -4.35 5.31 -2.25
N GLY A 347 -4.37 4.12 -1.65
CA GLY A 347 -4.25 2.84 -2.32
C GLY A 347 -5.60 2.15 -2.43
N TYR A 348 -5.86 1.56 -3.59
CA TYR A 348 -6.95 0.61 -3.76
C TYR A 348 -6.42 -0.79 -3.53
N GLU A 349 -6.92 -1.44 -2.48
CA GLU A 349 -6.74 -2.87 -2.29
C GLU A 349 -7.95 -3.60 -2.85
N GLN A 350 -7.73 -4.49 -3.81
CA GLN A 350 -8.76 -5.48 -4.16
C GLN A 350 -8.85 -6.49 -3.01
N GLN A 351 -10.05 -6.94 -2.68
CA GLN A 351 -10.23 -7.89 -1.59
C GLN A 351 -10.68 -9.23 -2.15
N PHE A 352 -10.02 -10.28 -1.70
CA PHE A 352 -10.59 -11.59 -1.84
C PHE A 352 -11.67 -11.77 -0.79
N PHE A 353 -12.64 -12.62 -1.08
CA PHE A 353 -13.61 -13.03 -0.10
C PHE A 353 -13.97 -14.50 -0.28
N SER A 354 -14.19 -15.17 0.83
CA SER A 354 -14.68 -16.54 0.85
C SER A 354 -16.01 -16.59 1.58
N LYS A 355 -16.74 -17.70 1.40
CA LYS A 355 -17.89 -18.00 2.23
C LYS A 355 -17.45 -18.01 3.70
N ARG A 356 -18.17 -17.28 4.57
CA ARG A 356 -18.01 -17.51 6.02
C ARG A 356 -18.39 -18.95 6.30
N SER A 357 -17.52 -19.70 6.96
CA SER A 357 -17.84 -21.05 7.41
C SER A 357 -19.18 -21.01 8.16
N GLY A 358 -20.20 -21.61 7.54
CA GLY A 358 -21.56 -21.63 8.06
C GLY A 358 -21.63 -22.49 9.31
N TYR A 359 -22.49 -22.05 10.24
CA TYR A 359 -22.96 -22.72 11.45
C TYR A 359 -22.87 -24.25 11.39
N VAL A 360 -22.36 -24.83 12.49
CA VAL A 360 -22.41 -26.27 12.75
C VAL A 360 -23.84 -26.75 12.47
N THR A 361 -24.03 -27.54 11.41
CA THR A 361 -25.24 -28.31 11.23
C THR A 361 -25.09 -29.52 12.12
N VAL A 362 -25.56 -29.38 13.35
CA VAL A 362 -25.61 -30.49 14.29
C VAL A 362 -26.68 -31.46 13.79
N SER A 363 -26.30 -32.69 13.47
CA SER A 363 -27.26 -33.74 13.11
C SER A 363 -28.20 -34.01 14.28
N ASP A 364 -29.51 -34.13 14.01
CA ASP A 364 -30.61 -34.36 14.98
C ASP A 364 -30.52 -35.70 15.80
N GLY A 365 -29.33 -36.29 15.95
CA GLY A 365 -29.12 -37.61 16.57
C GLY A 365 -28.13 -37.69 17.74
N ASP A 366 -27.32 -36.66 18.00
CA ASP A 366 -26.30 -36.69 19.08
C ASP A 366 -26.85 -36.17 20.42
N SER A 367 -26.33 -36.66 21.55
CA SER A 367 -26.71 -36.15 22.88
C SER A 367 -26.22 -34.71 23.04
N CYS A 368 -26.94 -33.89 23.83
CA CYS A 368 -26.56 -32.50 24.08
C CYS A 368 -25.09 -32.37 24.51
N GLU A 369 -24.57 -33.26 25.36
CA GLU A 369 -23.16 -33.21 25.78
C GLU A 369 -22.19 -33.51 24.62
N GLY A 370 -22.55 -34.38 23.69
CA GLY A 370 -21.78 -34.64 22.47
C GLY A 370 -21.78 -33.44 21.53
N GLN A 371 -22.93 -32.79 21.37
CA GLN A 371 -23.10 -31.58 20.57
C GLN A 371 -22.32 -30.39 21.18
N LEU A 372 -22.35 -30.26 22.51
CA LEU A 372 -21.62 -29.22 23.24
C LEU A 372 -20.11 -29.45 23.20
N ALA A 373 -19.63 -30.69 23.35
CA ALA A 373 -18.22 -31.01 23.22
C ALA A 373 -17.69 -30.73 21.80
N ALA A 374 -18.46 -31.10 20.76
CA ALA A 374 -18.13 -30.78 19.37
C ALA A 374 -18.12 -29.27 19.13
N CYS A 375 -19.12 -28.55 19.64
CA CYS A 375 -19.21 -27.11 19.54
C CYS A 375 -18.04 -26.41 20.27
N ILE A 376 -17.74 -26.75 21.53
CA ILE A 376 -16.63 -26.17 22.30
C ILE A 376 -15.28 -26.43 21.62
N SER A 377 -15.11 -27.59 20.96
CA SER A 377 -13.93 -27.89 20.16
C SER A 377 -13.80 -27.02 18.89
N GLN A 378 -14.90 -26.40 18.44
CA GLN A 378 -14.99 -25.58 17.22
C GLN A 378 -15.20 -24.07 17.52
N ALA A 379 -15.59 -23.67 18.73
CA ALA A 379 -16.06 -22.33 19.06
C ALA A 379 -15.03 -21.31 19.56
N GLY A 380 -13.77 -21.47 19.16
CA GLY A 380 -12.68 -20.62 19.65
C GLY A 380 -12.72 -19.14 19.24
N ALA A 381 -13.77 -18.62 18.60
CA ALA A 381 -13.78 -17.23 18.14
C ALA A 381 -15.19 -16.70 17.88
N GLN A 382 -15.67 -15.76 18.69
CA GLN A 382 -16.34 -14.50 18.29
C GLN A 382 -17.19 -13.93 19.42
N ALA A 383 -16.73 -12.84 20.03
CA ALA A 383 -17.57 -11.84 20.72
C ALA A 383 -16.81 -10.56 21.11
N THR A 384 -15.47 -10.54 21.10
CA THR A 384 -14.66 -9.35 21.50
C THR A 384 -13.37 -9.19 20.68
N ALA A 385 -13.20 -9.95 19.59
CA ALA A 385 -11.97 -9.93 18.82
C ALA A 385 -11.86 -8.65 17.98
N ILE A 386 -10.79 -7.90 18.19
CA ILE A 386 -10.38 -6.80 17.29
C ILE A 386 -9.63 -7.46 16.14
N ASP A 387 -10.15 -7.34 14.92
CA ASP A 387 -9.52 -7.92 13.73
C ASP A 387 -9.33 -6.98 12.55
N SER A 388 -9.62 -5.71 12.78
CA SER A 388 -9.32 -4.61 11.89
C SER A 388 -9.07 -3.32 12.69
N VAL A 389 -8.44 -2.33 12.05
CA VAL A 389 -8.37 -0.97 12.61
C VAL A 389 -9.77 -0.38 12.78
N HIS A 390 -10.70 -0.74 11.89
CA HIS A 390 -12.10 -0.35 12.02
C HIS A 390 -12.70 -0.82 13.35
N ASP A 391 -12.56 -2.11 13.72
CA ASP A 391 -13.06 -2.61 15.00
C ASP A 391 -12.42 -1.90 16.19
N LEU A 392 -11.11 -1.65 16.09
CA LEU A 392 -10.36 -0.94 17.12
C LEU A 392 -10.95 0.46 17.34
N ASN A 393 -11.26 1.17 16.25
CA ASN A 393 -11.85 2.50 16.28
C ASN A 393 -13.30 2.52 16.75
N VAL A 394 -14.10 1.52 16.35
CA VAL A 394 -15.49 1.34 16.82
C VAL A 394 -15.50 1.13 18.33
N GLN A 395 -14.65 0.24 18.86
CA GLN A 395 -14.55 0.03 20.32
C GLN A 395 -14.03 1.27 21.04
N ALA A 396 -13.07 1.99 20.46
CA ALA A 396 -12.57 3.25 21.01
C ALA A 396 -13.63 4.36 21.02
N ALA A 397 -14.62 4.34 20.12
CA ALA A 397 -15.73 5.28 20.14
C ALA A 397 -16.67 5.06 21.33
N GLU A 398 -16.79 3.83 21.83
CA GLU A 398 -17.61 3.48 22.99
C GLU A 398 -16.91 3.81 24.32
N ALA A 399 -15.60 3.59 24.41
CA ALA A 399 -14.79 3.91 25.58
C ALA A 399 -13.32 4.13 25.20
N ALA A 400 -12.62 4.98 25.95
CA ALA A 400 -11.19 5.19 25.75
C ALA A 400 -10.41 3.86 25.82
N LEU A 401 -9.61 3.58 24.80
CA LEU A 401 -9.00 2.28 24.57
C LEU A 401 -7.47 2.38 24.62
N LYS A 402 -6.82 1.60 25.49
CA LYS A 402 -5.35 1.53 25.51
C LYS A 402 -4.83 0.61 24.41
N VAL A 403 -3.90 1.12 23.61
CA VAL A 403 -3.24 0.38 22.52
C VAL A 403 -1.73 0.49 22.69
N GLY A 404 -1.03 -0.64 22.65
CA GLY A 404 0.40 -0.70 22.84
C GLY A 404 1.19 -0.48 21.55
N PHE A 405 2.31 0.24 21.64
CA PHE A 405 3.22 0.50 20.53
C PHE A 405 4.66 0.23 20.96
N LEU A 406 5.43 -0.46 20.12
CA LEU A 406 6.86 -0.71 20.40
C LEU A 406 7.73 0.56 20.36
N SER A 407 7.24 1.64 19.76
CA SER A 407 7.94 2.92 19.79
C SER A 407 7.00 4.09 19.50
N GLU A 408 7.41 5.30 19.89
CA GLU A 408 6.75 6.54 19.45
C GLU A 408 6.67 6.59 17.92
N ALA A 409 7.73 6.14 17.22
CA ALA A 409 7.77 6.15 15.77
C ALA A 409 6.68 5.23 15.15
N ASN A 410 6.34 4.12 15.83
CA ASN A 410 5.24 3.25 15.42
C ASN A 410 3.87 3.93 15.57
N TYR A 411 3.65 4.62 16.69
CA TYR A 411 2.42 5.40 16.87
C TYR A 411 2.33 6.55 15.86
N GLN A 412 3.42 7.31 15.70
CA GLN A 412 3.49 8.42 14.75
C GLN A 412 3.26 8.00 13.30
N SER A 413 3.52 6.75 12.95
CA SER A 413 3.19 6.21 11.64
C SER A 413 1.75 5.79 11.46
N VAL A 414 0.92 5.66 12.50
CA VAL A 414 -0.49 5.22 12.34
C VAL A 414 -1.52 6.09 13.05
N HIS A 415 -1.13 7.07 13.87
CA HIS A 415 -2.09 7.79 14.73
C HIS A 415 -3.25 8.45 13.95
N THR A 416 -3.04 8.82 12.69
CA THR A 416 -4.05 9.44 11.80
C THR A 416 -5.16 8.46 11.43
N MET A 417 -4.87 7.17 11.52
CA MET A 417 -5.79 6.05 11.29
C MET A 417 -6.62 5.71 12.53
N LEU A 418 -6.22 6.25 13.69
CA LEU A 418 -6.74 5.84 14.98
C LEU A 418 -7.74 6.87 15.50
N SER A 419 -8.78 6.37 16.13
CA SER A 419 -9.73 7.19 16.88
C SER A 419 -8.98 8.05 17.90
N ALA A 420 -9.42 9.31 18.04
CA ALA A 420 -8.87 10.23 19.05
C ALA A 420 -9.04 9.71 20.49
N ASN A 421 -9.91 8.71 20.72
CA ASN A 421 -10.10 8.05 22.00
C ASN A 421 -9.10 6.92 22.28
N ILE A 422 -8.21 6.61 21.34
CA ILE A 422 -7.12 5.64 21.57
C ILE A 422 -6.02 6.30 22.40
N GLN A 423 -5.65 5.64 23.49
CA GLN A 423 -4.57 6.04 24.38
C GLN A 423 -3.32 5.20 24.07
N PRO A 424 -2.27 5.78 23.47
CA PRO A 424 -1.06 5.03 23.18
C PRO A 424 -0.28 4.71 24.46
N GLU A 425 0.20 3.47 24.55
CA GLU A 425 1.11 3.01 25.60
C GLU A 425 2.40 2.49 24.94
N PHE A 426 3.56 3.00 25.34
CA PHE A 426 4.84 2.71 24.69
C PHE A 426 5.64 1.68 25.46
N PHE A 427 6.19 0.71 24.73
CA PHE A 427 6.97 -0.39 25.28
C PHE A 427 8.40 -0.35 24.75
N SER A 428 9.36 -0.79 25.56
CA SER A 428 10.77 -0.71 25.20
C SER A 428 11.28 -1.95 24.46
N ASP A 429 10.58 -3.07 24.60
CA ASP A 429 10.83 -4.30 23.86
C ASP A 429 9.53 -5.05 23.51
N THR A 430 9.67 -6.01 22.60
CA THR A 430 8.53 -6.77 22.06
C THR A 430 7.93 -7.73 23.08
N THR A 431 8.70 -8.23 24.05
CA THR A 431 8.22 -9.14 25.09
C THR A 431 7.27 -8.42 26.03
N GLU A 432 7.63 -7.22 26.50
CA GLU A 432 6.76 -6.39 27.35
C GLU A 432 5.43 -6.08 26.66
N LEU A 433 5.49 -5.71 25.38
CA LEU A 433 4.30 -5.45 24.58
C LEU A 433 3.43 -6.71 24.43
N TYR A 434 4.04 -7.87 24.18
CA TYR A 434 3.32 -9.15 24.08
C TYR A 434 2.61 -9.50 25.39
N ASP A 435 3.29 -9.35 26.53
CA ASP A 435 2.71 -9.62 27.85
C ASP A 435 1.56 -8.65 28.17
N ALA A 436 1.69 -7.37 27.78
CA ALA A 436 0.63 -6.38 27.94
C ALA A 436 -0.63 -6.72 27.13
N VAL A 437 -0.47 -7.19 25.88
CA VAL A 437 -1.60 -7.65 25.05
C VAL A 437 -2.21 -8.93 25.61
N GLN A 438 -1.40 -9.88 26.08
CA GLN A 438 -1.89 -11.15 26.64
C GLN A 438 -2.66 -10.98 27.96
N SER A 439 -2.17 -10.09 28.83
CA SER A 439 -2.82 -9.76 30.10
C SER A 439 -4.07 -8.89 29.92
N GLY A 440 -4.22 -8.23 28.76
CA GLY A 440 -5.29 -7.29 28.47
C GLY A 440 -5.04 -5.89 29.05
N ALA A 441 -3.82 -5.59 29.50
CA ALA A 441 -3.41 -4.25 29.91
C ALA A 441 -3.53 -3.23 28.75
N VAL A 442 -3.25 -3.70 27.53
CA VAL A 442 -3.60 -3.05 26.27
C VAL A 442 -4.47 -3.98 25.43
N ARG A 443 -5.30 -3.41 24.56
CA ARG A 443 -6.31 -4.15 23.77
C ARG A 443 -5.77 -4.72 22.47
N ALA A 444 -4.81 -4.01 21.89
CA ALA A 444 -4.01 -4.44 20.76
C ALA A 444 -2.59 -3.89 20.93
N GLY A 445 -1.63 -4.51 20.26
CA GLY A 445 -0.27 -4.02 20.10
C GLY A 445 0.01 -3.70 18.63
N LEU A 446 1.00 -2.86 18.36
CA LEU A 446 1.54 -2.65 17.02
C LEU A 446 3.06 -2.77 17.01
N ILE A 447 3.58 -3.50 16.03
CA ILE A 447 5.01 -3.66 15.74
C ILE A 447 5.30 -3.49 14.25
N SER A 448 6.55 -3.18 13.90
CA SER A 448 7.04 -3.15 12.52
C SER A 448 7.41 -4.54 11.99
N GLY A 449 6.67 -5.59 12.34
CA GLY A 449 6.92 -6.97 11.93
C GLY A 449 5.72 -7.86 12.19
N GLN A 450 5.87 -9.18 12.00
CA GLN A 450 4.80 -10.13 12.32
C GLN A 450 4.80 -10.47 13.81
N PRO A 451 3.64 -10.43 14.49
CA PRO A 451 3.54 -10.92 15.86
C PRO A 451 3.68 -12.45 15.90
N ASN A 452 3.91 -13.01 17.08
CA ASN A 452 3.84 -14.47 17.25
C ASN A 452 2.44 -14.98 16.89
N ALA A 453 2.30 -15.59 15.71
CA ALA A 453 1.03 -16.08 15.18
C ALA A 453 0.40 -17.21 16.00
N THR A 454 1.14 -17.87 16.89
CA THR A 454 0.58 -18.84 17.84
C THR A 454 -0.22 -18.13 18.94
N LEU A 455 0.24 -16.96 19.38
CA LEU A 455 -0.29 -16.26 20.56
C LEU A 455 -1.27 -15.14 20.18
N PHE A 456 -1.09 -14.56 19.01
CA PHE A 456 -1.79 -13.35 18.59
C PHE A 456 -2.45 -13.52 17.23
N ARG A 457 -3.51 -12.74 17.02
CA ARG A 457 -4.11 -12.54 15.70
C ARG A 457 -3.60 -11.21 15.17
N ALA A 458 -2.86 -11.24 14.06
CA ALA A 458 -2.44 -10.04 13.36
C ALA A 458 -3.57 -9.50 12.47
N PHE A 459 -3.59 -8.20 12.28
CA PHE A 459 -4.43 -7.54 11.28
C PHE A 459 -3.74 -6.30 10.69
N ALA A 460 -4.16 -5.97 9.47
CA ALA A 460 -3.66 -4.84 8.69
C ALA A 460 -3.74 -3.53 9.48
N SER A 461 -2.73 -2.66 9.36
CA SER A 461 -2.85 -1.27 9.84
C SER A 461 -3.60 -0.38 8.85
N GLU A 462 -3.92 -0.92 7.67
CA GLU A 462 -4.49 -0.17 6.54
C GLU A 462 -3.56 0.99 6.11
N LEU A 463 -2.27 0.85 6.43
CA LEU A 463 -1.24 1.83 6.15
C LEU A 463 -0.02 1.15 5.54
N ILE A 464 0.35 1.62 4.37
CA ILE A 464 1.45 1.07 3.59
C ILE A 464 2.49 2.14 3.38
N SER A 465 3.73 1.81 3.75
CA SER A 465 4.89 2.66 3.52
C SER A 465 5.73 2.11 2.36
N PRO A 466 5.66 2.72 1.17
CA PRO A 466 6.42 2.30 0.00
C PRO A 466 7.94 2.33 0.23
N ARG A 467 8.63 1.43 -0.46
CA ARG A 467 10.09 1.27 -0.50
C ARG A 467 10.54 1.31 -1.94
N ALA A 468 11.48 2.18 -2.27
CA ALA A 468 11.98 2.35 -3.64
C ALA A 468 13.44 2.81 -3.60
N PHE A 469 14.18 2.58 -4.68
CA PHE A 469 15.51 3.17 -4.83
C PHE A 469 15.39 4.68 -4.94
N GLN A 470 16.14 5.41 -4.13
CA GLN A 470 16.29 6.87 -4.23
C GLN A 470 17.50 7.14 -5.11
N VAL A 471 17.37 8.02 -6.09
CA VAL A 471 18.46 8.41 -7.00
C VAL A 471 18.53 9.91 -7.15
N ALA A 472 19.63 10.43 -7.72
CA ALA A 472 19.70 11.83 -8.12
C ALA A 472 18.49 12.24 -9.00
N PRO A 473 17.93 13.44 -8.86
CA PRO A 473 16.80 13.87 -9.67
C PRO A 473 17.22 14.25 -11.11
N GLY A 474 16.24 14.29 -12.02
CA GLY A 474 16.41 14.85 -13.36
C GLY A 474 17.11 13.92 -14.35
N ASP A 475 17.60 14.48 -15.45
CA ASP A 475 18.10 13.71 -16.60
C ASP A 475 19.36 12.89 -16.28
N VAL A 476 20.17 13.29 -15.28
CA VAL A 476 21.41 12.58 -14.90
C VAL A 476 21.15 11.15 -14.43
N ALA A 477 19.99 10.86 -13.83
CA ALA A 477 19.65 9.53 -13.33
C ALA A 477 18.57 8.83 -14.18
N LYS A 478 18.05 9.47 -15.22
CA LYS A 478 16.88 9.00 -15.98
C LYS A 478 17.03 7.59 -16.51
N ASP A 479 18.17 7.27 -17.13
CA ASP A 479 18.42 5.94 -17.66
C ASP A 479 18.67 4.92 -16.52
N LEU A 480 19.30 5.34 -15.43
CA LEU A 480 19.46 4.48 -14.25
C LEU A 480 18.11 4.12 -13.62
N VAL A 481 17.20 5.09 -13.47
CA VAL A 481 15.83 4.83 -13.00
C VAL A 481 15.14 3.80 -13.88
N ARG A 482 15.20 3.96 -15.21
CA ARG A 482 14.60 3.00 -16.15
C ARG A 482 15.20 1.61 -16.04
N ALA A 483 16.52 1.51 -15.84
CA ALA A 483 17.19 0.24 -15.63
C ALA A 483 16.75 -0.42 -14.31
N LEU A 484 16.64 0.35 -13.22
CA LEU A 484 16.13 -0.14 -11.95
C LEU A 484 14.65 -0.55 -12.04
N ASP A 485 13.81 0.24 -12.72
CA ASP A 485 12.40 -0.06 -12.97
C ASP A 485 12.25 -1.39 -13.74
N ALA A 486 13.04 -1.57 -14.80
CA ALA A 486 13.08 -2.79 -15.59
C ALA A 486 13.53 -4.02 -14.77
N ALA A 487 14.47 -3.85 -13.84
CA ALA A 487 14.91 -4.91 -12.94
C ALA A 487 13.82 -5.25 -11.90
N VAL A 488 13.20 -4.25 -11.27
CA VAL A 488 12.11 -4.44 -10.29
C VAL A 488 10.95 -5.20 -10.92
N VAL A 489 10.50 -4.80 -12.11
CA VAL A 489 9.40 -5.48 -12.83
C VAL A 489 9.75 -6.95 -13.09
N ARG A 490 10.99 -7.26 -13.48
CA ARG A 490 11.42 -8.64 -13.70
C ARG A 490 11.50 -9.44 -12.40
N THR A 491 11.99 -8.85 -11.31
CA THR A 491 12.02 -9.49 -9.99
C THR A 491 10.62 -9.83 -9.48
N HIS A 492 9.63 -9.00 -9.76
CA HIS A 492 8.24 -9.28 -9.41
C HIS A 492 7.64 -10.37 -10.32
N ASN A 493 7.79 -10.23 -11.64
CA ASN A 493 7.21 -11.17 -12.61
C ASN A 493 7.78 -12.59 -12.51
N THR A 494 9.04 -12.74 -12.11
CA THR A 494 9.69 -14.04 -11.95
C THR A 494 9.39 -14.70 -10.61
N GLY A 495 8.68 -14.01 -9.70
CA GLY A 495 8.36 -14.50 -8.37
C GLY A 495 9.53 -14.43 -7.37
N GLU A 496 10.67 -13.84 -7.75
CA GLU A 496 11.85 -13.71 -6.89
C GLU A 496 11.57 -12.91 -5.61
N LEU A 497 10.70 -11.88 -5.68
CA LEU A 497 10.22 -11.17 -4.50
C LEU A 497 9.58 -12.13 -3.48
N ARG A 498 8.67 -12.99 -3.96
CA ARG A 498 7.93 -13.95 -3.11
C ARG A 498 8.82 -15.09 -2.64
N GLN A 499 9.79 -15.49 -3.46
CA GLN A 499 10.81 -16.44 -3.05
C GLN A 499 11.65 -15.88 -1.90
N ALA A 500 12.10 -14.63 -1.99
CA ALA A 500 12.84 -13.96 -0.93
C ALA A 500 11.99 -13.84 0.35
N GLU A 501 10.71 -13.54 0.24
CA GLU A 501 9.80 -13.53 1.39
C GLU A 501 9.66 -14.93 2.02
N ALA A 502 9.41 -15.95 1.21
CA ALA A 502 9.23 -17.33 1.67
C ALA A 502 10.49 -17.92 2.33
N ASN A 503 11.67 -17.50 1.89
CA ASN A 503 12.96 -17.92 2.45
C ASN A 503 13.27 -17.26 3.80
N ASN A 504 12.59 -16.15 4.15
CA ASN A 504 12.92 -15.34 5.30
C ASN A 504 11.71 -15.11 6.24
N PRO A 505 10.99 -16.17 6.70
CA PRO A 505 9.86 -16.00 7.60
C PRO A 505 10.31 -15.46 8.98
N PRO A 506 9.51 -14.59 9.64
CA PRO A 506 8.13 -14.25 9.30
C PRO A 506 7.99 -12.96 8.46
N PHE A 507 9.03 -12.54 7.73
CA PHE A 507 8.97 -11.31 6.94
C PHE A 507 7.86 -11.38 5.89
N ARG A 508 7.04 -10.32 5.80
CA ARG A 508 5.92 -10.19 4.86
C ARG A 508 5.90 -8.81 4.25
N VAL A 509 5.59 -8.74 2.96
CA VAL A 509 5.54 -7.50 2.20
C VAL A 509 4.26 -7.41 1.40
N VAL A 510 3.77 -6.18 1.28
CA VAL A 510 2.65 -5.85 0.42
C VAL A 510 3.21 -5.44 -0.94
N GLU A 511 2.65 -5.97 -2.02
CA GLU A 511 3.04 -5.50 -3.34
C GLU A 511 2.33 -4.16 -3.60
N VAL A 512 3.11 -3.09 -3.68
CA VAL A 512 2.60 -1.79 -4.10
C VAL A 512 2.96 -1.64 -5.55
N HIS A 513 1.95 -1.66 -6.40
CA HIS A 513 2.19 -1.42 -7.80
C HIS A 513 2.77 0.01 -7.89
N THR A 514 3.85 0.23 -8.66
CA THR A 514 4.09 1.56 -9.27
C THR A 514 4.46 1.50 -10.76
N CYS A 515 4.62 0.28 -11.30
CA CYS A 515 5.14 -0.02 -12.64
C CYS A 515 4.76 -1.43 -13.15
N ARG A 516 3.67 -2.02 -12.66
CA ARG A 516 3.39 -3.43 -12.95
C ARG A 516 3.13 -3.65 -14.44
N SER A 517 3.83 -4.63 -15.00
CA SER A 517 3.61 -5.13 -16.35
C SER A 517 3.89 -6.61 -16.37
N SER A 518 2.93 -7.43 -16.77
CA SER A 518 3.19 -8.86 -17.04
C SER A 518 4.08 -9.06 -18.26
N ASP A 519 4.20 -8.03 -19.12
CA ASP A 519 5.08 -8.02 -20.27
C ASP A 519 6.35 -7.21 -19.98
N PRO A 520 7.50 -7.86 -19.74
CA PRO A 520 8.76 -7.17 -19.43
C PRO A 520 9.31 -6.37 -20.61
N GLU A 521 8.84 -6.60 -21.85
CA GLU A 521 9.27 -5.83 -23.03
C GLU A 521 8.66 -4.42 -23.04
N LYS A 522 7.55 -4.21 -22.33
CA LYS A 522 6.99 -2.86 -22.11
C LYS A 522 7.76 -2.03 -21.10
N VAL A 523 8.66 -2.66 -20.35
CA VAL A 523 9.59 -2.01 -19.42
C VAL A 523 11.02 -2.45 -19.75
N PRO A 524 11.53 -2.05 -20.93
CA PRO A 524 12.83 -2.51 -21.40
C PRO A 524 13.96 -1.84 -20.63
N PHE A 525 15.09 -2.53 -20.53
CA PHE A 525 16.34 -1.88 -20.12
C PHE A 525 16.77 -0.86 -21.18
N PRO A 526 17.30 0.31 -20.78
CA PRO A 526 17.94 1.23 -21.71
C PRO A 526 19.06 0.56 -22.52
N ASP A 527 19.26 0.98 -23.76
CA ASP A 527 20.36 0.48 -24.60
C ASP A 527 21.71 1.00 -24.05
N ALA A 528 22.61 0.07 -23.71
CA ALA A 528 23.93 0.36 -23.16
C ALA A 528 24.77 1.33 -24.02
N SER A 529 24.63 1.27 -25.35
CA SER A 529 25.39 2.10 -26.27
C SER A 529 24.94 3.57 -26.30
N THR A 530 23.73 3.84 -25.80
CA THR A 530 23.13 5.18 -25.75
C THR A 530 22.83 5.66 -24.34
N ALA A 531 23.11 4.82 -23.33
CA ALA A 531 22.92 5.14 -21.93
C ALA A 531 23.74 6.37 -21.51
N THR A 532 23.12 7.24 -20.73
CA THR A 532 23.72 8.48 -20.24
C THR A 532 23.74 8.57 -18.72
N GLY A 533 24.49 9.55 -18.20
CA GLY A 533 24.48 9.90 -16.77
C GLY A 533 24.95 8.74 -15.87
N LEU A 534 24.22 8.49 -14.78
CA LEU A 534 24.61 7.50 -13.78
C LEU A 534 24.60 6.06 -14.33
N LEU A 535 23.75 5.74 -15.30
CA LEU A 535 23.79 4.40 -15.92
C LEU A 535 25.08 4.22 -16.73
N ALA A 536 25.53 5.26 -17.44
CA ALA A 536 26.80 5.20 -18.16
C ALA A 536 27.98 4.97 -17.20
N ASP A 537 27.96 5.56 -16.00
CA ASP A 537 28.98 5.29 -14.97
C ASP A 537 28.92 3.84 -14.45
N VAL A 538 27.71 3.31 -14.19
CA VAL A 538 27.52 1.89 -13.83
C VAL A 538 28.07 0.96 -14.90
N LEU A 539 27.79 1.24 -16.18
CA LEU A 539 28.25 0.42 -17.30
C LEU A 539 29.77 0.49 -17.48
N ALA A 540 30.37 1.65 -17.25
CA ALA A 540 31.81 1.85 -17.34
C ALA A 540 32.57 1.18 -16.19
N THR A 541 32.06 1.31 -14.96
CA THR A 541 32.70 0.79 -13.74
C THR A 541 32.33 -0.66 -13.42
N ARG A 542 31.22 -1.15 -14.00
CA ARG A 542 30.57 -2.42 -13.64
C ARG A 542 30.14 -2.49 -12.16
N LYS A 543 29.91 -1.33 -11.55
CA LYS A 543 29.51 -1.20 -10.14
C LYS A 543 28.26 -0.35 -10.02
N LEU A 544 27.20 -0.93 -9.44
CA LEU A 544 26.09 -0.16 -8.92
C LEU A 544 26.42 0.23 -7.48
N LYS A 545 26.85 1.48 -7.26
CA LYS A 545 27.09 2.03 -5.93
C LYS A 545 25.77 2.31 -5.23
N VAL A 546 25.52 1.63 -4.13
CA VAL A 546 24.28 1.77 -3.37
C VAL A 546 24.59 2.25 -1.95
N LEU A 547 23.93 3.31 -1.51
CA LEU A 547 23.99 3.77 -0.12
C LEU A 547 23.30 2.73 0.76
N SER A 548 24.01 2.25 1.79
CA SER A 548 23.50 1.31 2.77
C SER A 548 23.71 1.81 4.21
N PHE A 549 22.87 1.37 5.13
CA PHE A 549 22.86 1.81 6.53
C PHE A 549 23.78 0.90 7.33
N GLY A 550 24.68 1.47 8.12
CA GLY A 550 25.64 0.71 8.93
C GLY A 550 27.05 1.26 8.79
N ALA A 551 27.96 0.83 9.66
CA ALA A 551 29.37 1.23 9.56
C ALA A 551 30.14 0.07 8.95
N PRO A 552 31.22 0.31 8.20
CA PRO A 552 32.10 -0.76 7.75
C PRO A 552 32.53 -1.72 8.88
N ASP A 553 32.68 -1.20 10.10
CA ASP A 553 33.09 -1.96 11.29
C ASP A 553 31.91 -2.40 12.18
N ASP A 554 30.68 -1.99 11.88
CA ASP A 554 29.46 -2.32 12.62
C ASP A 554 28.28 -2.44 11.65
N LEU A 555 28.28 -3.55 10.92
CA LEU A 555 27.25 -3.86 9.93
C LEU A 555 25.97 -4.33 10.65
N PRO A 556 24.78 -3.92 10.16
CA PRO A 556 23.54 -4.28 10.82
C PRO A 556 23.23 -5.77 10.72
N ASP A 557 22.67 -6.32 11.80
CA ASP A 557 21.92 -7.57 11.81
C ASP A 557 20.47 -7.25 12.19
N TRP A 558 19.61 -7.19 11.17
CA TRP A 558 18.17 -7.04 11.30
C TRP A 558 17.45 -8.38 11.20
N HIS A 559 18.16 -9.48 11.49
CA HIS A 559 17.65 -10.83 11.43
C HIS A 559 17.11 -11.19 10.03
N GLN A 560 15.80 -11.47 9.92
CA GLN A 560 15.18 -11.95 8.69
C GLN A 560 15.13 -10.87 7.61
N ASP A 561 15.07 -9.60 8.00
CA ASP A 561 15.10 -8.47 7.08
C ASP A 561 16.45 -8.38 6.37
N GLY A 562 17.55 -8.66 7.07
CA GLY A 562 18.90 -8.59 6.54
C GLY A 562 19.98 -8.70 7.60
N ASN A 563 20.84 -9.71 7.50
CA ASN A 563 22.09 -9.83 8.22
C ASN A 563 23.26 -9.52 7.28
N TYR A 564 23.90 -8.39 7.52
CA TYR A 564 25.03 -7.90 6.74
C TYR A 564 26.39 -8.15 7.41
N GLN A 565 26.41 -8.80 8.58
CA GLN A 565 27.63 -9.19 9.28
C GLN A 565 28.28 -10.45 8.70
N VAL A 566 27.56 -11.17 7.83
CA VAL A 566 28.01 -12.39 7.17
C VAL A 566 28.31 -12.15 5.68
N THR A 567 29.17 -12.99 5.10
CA THR A 567 29.51 -12.93 3.67
C THR A 567 29.25 -14.30 3.00
N PRO A 568 28.33 -14.38 2.01
CA PRO A 568 27.49 -13.29 1.51
C PRO A 568 26.40 -12.88 2.53
N PRO A 569 25.91 -11.62 2.51
CA PRO A 569 24.78 -11.20 3.34
C PRO A 569 23.54 -12.07 3.13
N THR A 570 22.76 -12.27 4.20
CA THR A 570 21.56 -13.14 4.24
C THR A 570 20.33 -12.36 4.69
N GLY A 571 19.13 -12.87 4.47
CA GLY A 571 17.88 -12.16 4.78
C GLY A 571 17.17 -11.64 3.52
N PHE A 572 15.98 -11.06 3.71
CA PHE A 572 15.11 -10.59 2.64
C PHE A 572 15.79 -9.55 1.74
N TRP A 573 16.31 -8.44 2.30
CA TRP A 573 16.87 -7.35 1.50
C TRP A 573 18.12 -7.77 0.71
N PRO A 574 19.09 -8.51 1.29
CA PRO A 574 20.20 -9.06 0.51
C PRO A 574 19.78 -9.98 -0.64
N GLU A 575 18.78 -10.83 -0.42
CA GLU A 575 18.26 -11.74 -1.46
C GLU A 575 17.56 -10.98 -2.57
N TYR A 576 16.69 -10.03 -2.22
CA TYR A 576 16.03 -9.13 -3.17
C TYR A 576 17.06 -8.33 -4.00
N MET A 577 18.07 -7.76 -3.36
CA MET A 577 19.11 -7.00 -4.05
C MET A 577 19.96 -7.87 -4.99
N ARG A 578 20.17 -9.15 -4.66
CA ARG A 578 20.85 -10.10 -5.55
C ARG A 578 20.03 -10.42 -6.80
N ALA A 579 18.70 -10.47 -6.69
CA ALA A 579 17.82 -10.59 -7.85
C ALA A 579 17.97 -9.36 -8.77
N ILE A 580 17.95 -8.14 -8.21
CA ILE A 580 18.19 -6.90 -8.96
C ILE A 580 19.56 -6.92 -9.66
N GLU A 581 20.62 -7.31 -8.94
CA GLU A 581 21.97 -7.46 -9.49
C GLU A 581 22.01 -8.44 -10.67
N THR A 582 21.32 -9.58 -10.54
CA THR A 582 21.26 -10.62 -11.58
C THR A 582 20.58 -10.12 -12.86
N HIS A 583 19.48 -9.37 -12.72
CA HIS A 583 18.79 -8.78 -13.88
C HIS A 583 19.65 -7.74 -14.59
N LEU A 584 20.34 -6.87 -13.84
CA LEU A 584 21.26 -5.88 -14.41
C LEU A 584 22.47 -6.54 -15.09
N ALA A 585 23.08 -7.53 -14.44
CA ALA A 585 24.20 -8.29 -15.00
C ALA A 585 23.80 -9.00 -16.30
N THR A 586 22.61 -9.59 -16.34
CA THR A 586 22.09 -10.29 -17.53
C THR A 586 21.79 -9.30 -18.66
N ALA A 587 21.13 -8.18 -18.36
CA ALA A 587 20.77 -7.18 -19.36
C ALA A 587 21.98 -6.51 -20.02
N TYR A 588 23.06 -6.32 -19.26
CA TYR A 588 24.26 -5.61 -19.69
C TYR A 588 25.50 -6.51 -19.75
N ARG A 589 25.32 -7.80 -20.00
CA ARG A 589 26.44 -8.73 -20.19
C ARG A 589 27.20 -8.35 -21.46
N GLU A 590 28.51 -8.22 -21.34
CA GLU A 590 29.40 -7.94 -22.46
C GLU A 590 30.56 -8.93 -22.44
N GLU A 591 30.87 -9.53 -23.59
CA GLU A 591 31.97 -10.50 -23.70
C GLU A 591 33.30 -9.83 -23.32
N GLY A 592 34.04 -10.47 -22.42
CA GLY A 592 35.35 -9.98 -21.95
C GLY A 592 35.29 -8.88 -20.89
N LYS A 593 34.11 -8.55 -20.34
CA LYS A 593 33.95 -7.67 -19.18
C LYS A 593 33.34 -8.41 -17.99
N ASP A 594 33.66 -7.94 -16.78
CA ASP A 594 33.02 -8.42 -15.56
C ASP A 594 31.51 -8.11 -15.57
N ASP A 595 30.70 -8.91 -14.90
CA ASP A 595 29.27 -8.63 -14.70
C ASP A 595 29.08 -7.41 -13.78
N ILE A 596 27.94 -6.73 -13.90
CA ILE A 596 27.60 -5.63 -12.98
C ILE A 596 27.37 -6.23 -11.59
N THR A 597 28.01 -5.64 -10.57
CA THR A 597 27.83 -6.03 -9.17
C THR A 597 27.41 -4.85 -8.30
N ILE A 598 26.75 -5.13 -7.16
CA ILE A 598 26.40 -4.08 -6.19
C ILE A 598 27.60 -3.76 -5.28
N GLU A 599 27.98 -2.49 -5.23
CA GLU A 599 28.96 -1.95 -4.29
C GLU A 599 28.22 -1.17 -3.20
N ARG A 600 28.20 -1.71 -1.97
CA ARG A 600 27.54 -1.03 -0.84
C ARG A 600 28.46 0.02 -0.23
N VAL A 601 27.96 1.24 -0.12
CA VAL A 601 28.61 2.36 0.57
C VAL A 601 27.94 2.51 1.92
N TRP A 602 28.61 1.97 2.95
CA TRP A 602 28.12 1.96 4.34
C TRP A 602 28.28 3.31 5.02
N ARG A 603 27.19 3.80 5.63
CA ARG A 603 27.17 4.99 6.47
C ARG A 603 26.34 4.80 7.74
N THR A 604 26.93 5.15 8.89
CA THR A 604 26.23 5.33 10.17
C THR A 604 25.99 6.80 10.44
N ASP A 605 25.01 7.08 11.30
CA ASP A 605 24.91 8.34 12.01
C ASP A 605 26.20 8.58 12.82
N ALA A 606 27.08 9.45 12.32
CA ALA A 606 28.15 10.06 13.10
C ALA A 606 28.36 11.51 12.66
N ALA A 607 27.30 12.32 12.77
CA ALA A 607 27.29 13.72 13.26
C ALA A 607 25.91 14.34 13.02
#